data_AF-A0A942PR76-F1
#
_entry.id   AF-A0A942PR76-F1
#
_cell.length_a   1.000
_cell.length_b   1.000
_cell.length_c   1.000
_cell.angle_alpha   90.00
_cell.angle_beta   90.00
_cell.angle_gamma   90.00
#
_symmetry.space_group_name_H-M   'P 1'
#
loop_
_entity.id
_entity.type
_entity.pdbx_description
1 polymer ?
#
loop_
_entity_poly.entity_id
_entity_poly.type
_entity_poly.pdbx_seq_one_letter_code
_entity_poly.pdbx_strand_id
1 'polypeptide(L)'
;MTDGEDVQQNKNWSLIYDELVPLMARFGVDDAFGEGDYWILDDNWGPKQHKICVFNLDILRPEVVYALQNIIRNFSDWSVVFAVDVPGKEEVWPPMGLIIREHEIIDGLQRQYFPPEYQSIQYEGSRVGTDKD
;
A
#
# COMPACT_ATOMS: atom_id res chain seq x y z
N MET A 1 15.75 -2.27 23.26
CA MET A 1 15.18 -3.08 22.18
C MET A 1 16.35 -3.55 21.37
N THR A 2 16.44 -4.86 21.25
CA THR A 2 17.69 -5.62 21.32
C THR A 2 17.93 -6.28 19.98
N ASP A 3 19.11 -6.07 19.38
CA ASP A 3 19.61 -6.51 18.07
C ASP A 3 18.86 -7.66 17.34
N GLY A 4 18.37 -8.69 18.05
CA GLY A 4 17.53 -9.75 17.49
C GLY A 4 16.15 -9.31 16.93
N GLU A 5 15.50 -8.30 17.51
CA GLU A 5 14.23 -7.76 16.98
C GLU A 5 14.45 -7.06 15.64
N ASP A 6 15.50 -6.25 15.55
CA ASP A 6 15.89 -5.55 14.31
C ASP A 6 16.33 -6.54 13.22
N VAL A 7 17.07 -7.60 13.59
CA VAL A 7 17.43 -8.68 12.66
C VAL A 7 16.20 -9.41 12.13
N GLN A 8 15.23 -9.73 12.99
CA GLN A 8 14.00 -10.41 12.55
C GLN A 8 13.10 -9.48 11.71
N GLN A 9 13.03 -8.20 12.05
CA GLN A 9 12.32 -7.20 11.24
C GLN A 9 12.97 -7.09 9.85
N ASN A 10 14.29 -6.92 9.76
CA ASN A 10 15.00 -6.87 8.48
C ASN A 10 14.75 -8.12 7.64
N LYS A 11 14.78 -9.30 8.25
CA LYS A 11 14.51 -10.56 7.55
C LYS A 11 13.09 -10.60 6.98
N ASN A 12 12.07 -10.29 7.79
CA ASN A 12 10.69 -10.30 7.32
C ASN A 12 10.43 -9.19 6.29
N TRP A 13 11.04 -8.03 6.48
CA TRP A 13 10.96 -6.93 5.53
C TRP A 13 11.44 -7.38 4.15
N SER A 14 12.62 -8.01 4.07
CA SER A 14 13.18 -8.51 2.79
C SER A 14 12.29 -9.59 2.17
N LEU A 15 11.79 -10.54 2.96
CA LEU A 15 10.91 -11.59 2.45
C LEU A 15 9.62 -11.03 1.85
N ILE A 16 9.01 -10.05 2.50
CA ILE A 16 7.81 -9.40 1.98
C ILE A 16 8.16 -8.59 0.73
N TYR A 17 9.25 -7.81 0.75
CA TYR A 17 9.70 -7.03 -0.40
C TYR A 17 9.92 -7.91 -1.64
N ASP A 18 10.58 -9.06 -1.47
CA ASP A 18 10.85 -10.04 -2.53
C ASP A 18 9.56 -10.63 -3.14
N GLU A 19 8.46 -10.69 -2.38
CA GLU A 19 7.14 -11.10 -2.90
C GLU A 19 6.37 -9.92 -3.52
N LEU A 20 6.50 -8.71 -2.97
CA LEU A 20 5.81 -7.51 -3.44
C LEU A 20 6.28 -7.09 -4.84
N VAL A 21 7.59 -7.02 -5.07
CA VAL A 21 8.17 -6.55 -6.34
C VAL A 21 7.62 -7.32 -7.55
N PRO A 22 7.73 -8.66 -7.64
CA PRO A 22 7.22 -9.41 -8.78
C PRO A 22 5.69 -9.41 -8.87
N LEU A 23 4.97 -9.27 -7.75
CA LEU A 23 3.52 -9.12 -7.79
C LEU A 23 3.11 -7.80 -8.44
N MET A 24 3.65 -6.69 -7.94
CA MET A 24 3.27 -5.34 -8.37
C MET A 24 3.69 -5.07 -9.81
N ALA A 25 4.81 -5.63 -10.26
CA ALA A 25 5.27 -5.53 -11.66
C ALA A 25 4.30 -6.14 -12.68
N ARG A 26 3.30 -6.92 -12.25
CA ARG A 26 2.22 -7.42 -13.12
C ARG A 26 1.14 -6.38 -13.41
N PHE A 27 1.08 -5.32 -12.60
CA PHE A 27 0.01 -4.33 -12.61
C PHE A 27 0.47 -2.94 -13.03
N GLY A 28 1.77 -2.66 -13.01
CA GLY A 28 2.30 -1.37 -13.44
C GLY A 28 3.83 -1.31 -13.41
N VAL A 29 4.35 -0.11 -13.62
CA VAL A 29 5.78 0.21 -13.59
C VAL A 29 6.15 0.84 -12.24
N ASP A 30 7.17 0.29 -11.59
CA ASP A 30 7.79 0.86 -10.40
C ASP A 30 8.75 1.98 -10.79
N ASP A 31 8.56 3.19 -10.26
CA ASP A 31 9.44 4.33 -10.51
C ASP A 31 9.44 5.34 -9.36
N ALA A 32 10.58 5.49 -8.67
CA ALA A 32 10.71 6.37 -7.52
C ALA A 32 10.57 7.88 -7.81
N PHE A 33 10.54 8.29 -9.08
CA PHE A 33 10.42 9.67 -9.51
C PHE A 33 9.00 10.04 -9.96
N GLY A 34 8.04 9.11 -9.85
CA GLY A 34 6.66 9.36 -10.23
C GLY A 34 6.39 9.24 -11.73
N GLU A 35 7.34 8.71 -12.52
CA GLU A 35 7.17 8.51 -13.97
C GLU A 35 6.47 7.17 -14.31
N GLY A 36 6.26 6.33 -13.29
CA GLY A 36 5.58 5.03 -13.37
C GLY A 36 4.16 5.04 -12.78
N ASP A 37 3.66 3.86 -12.43
CA ASP A 37 2.32 3.68 -11.86
C ASP A 37 2.34 3.66 -10.33
N TYR A 38 3.45 3.24 -9.74
CA TYR A 38 3.66 3.18 -8.30
C TYR A 38 5.15 3.28 -7.96
N TRP A 39 5.46 3.39 -6.67
CA TRP A 39 6.80 3.18 -6.13
C TRP A 39 6.74 2.40 -4.82
N ILE A 40 7.48 1.29 -4.73
CA ILE A 40 7.66 0.57 -3.46
C ILE A 40 8.84 1.19 -2.73
N LEU A 41 8.61 1.71 -1.53
CA LEU A 41 9.72 2.24 -0.72
C LEU A 41 10.65 1.08 -0.31
N ASP A 42 11.93 1.22 -0.63
CA ASP A 42 12.98 0.24 -0.41
C ASP A 42 13.73 0.42 0.92
N ASP A 43 13.32 1.39 1.73
CA ASP A 43 13.87 1.66 3.05
C ASP A 43 13.07 0.98 4.17
N ASN A 44 13.71 0.06 4.90
CA ASN A 44 13.16 -0.54 6.12
C ASN A 44 13.38 0.36 7.34
N TRP A 45 12.66 1.48 7.41
CA TRP A 45 12.69 2.37 8.57
C TRP A 45 11.30 2.63 9.15
N GLY A 46 11.17 2.43 10.46
CA GLY A 46 9.93 2.69 11.20
C GLY A 46 9.12 1.41 11.51
N PRO A 47 7.77 1.48 11.46
CA PRO A 47 6.91 0.36 11.86
C PRO A 47 6.99 -0.82 10.89
N LYS A 48 6.47 -1.98 11.29
CA LYS A 48 6.36 -3.21 10.48
C LYS A 48 5.38 -3.04 9.32
N GLN A 49 5.79 -2.30 8.30
CA GLN A 49 4.99 -2.04 7.12
C GLN A 49 5.85 -1.87 5.86
N HIS A 50 5.24 -2.16 4.72
CA HIS A 50 5.73 -1.74 3.41
C HIS A 50 4.88 -0.59 2.91
N LYS A 51 5.49 0.53 2.53
CA LYS A 51 4.78 1.65 1.93
C LYS A 51 4.92 1.60 0.41
N ILE A 52 3.80 1.81 -0.27
CA ILE A 52 3.74 1.92 -1.72
C ILE A 52 3.07 3.25 -2.04
N CYS A 53 3.79 4.14 -2.73
CA CYS A 53 3.22 5.35 -3.30
C CYS A 53 2.49 4.99 -4.59
N VAL A 54 1.26 5.47 -4.75
CA VAL A 54 0.37 5.15 -5.87
C VAL A 54 0.22 6.38 -6.74
N PHE A 55 0.81 6.32 -7.95
CA PHE A 55 0.79 7.41 -8.92
C PHE A 55 -0.33 7.24 -9.96
N ASN A 56 -0.76 5.99 -10.20
CA ASN A 56 -1.88 5.65 -11.06
C ASN A 56 -2.99 4.93 -10.28
N LEU A 57 -4.23 5.45 -10.36
CA LEU A 57 -5.38 4.89 -9.65
C LEU A 57 -5.76 3.47 -10.09
N ASP A 58 -5.29 2.98 -11.24
CA ASP A 58 -5.46 1.58 -11.64
C ASP A 58 -4.82 0.59 -10.66
N ILE A 59 -3.81 1.03 -9.89
CA ILE A 59 -3.20 0.24 -8.81
C ILE A 59 -4.16 0.03 -7.63
N LEU A 60 -5.18 0.87 -7.47
CA LEU A 60 -6.20 0.73 -6.41
C LEU A 60 -7.26 -0.31 -6.74
N ARG A 61 -7.21 -1.00 -7.89
CA ARG A 61 -8.21 -2.01 -8.24
C ARG A 61 -8.25 -3.14 -7.18
N PRO A 62 -9.44 -3.67 -6.85
CA PRO A 62 -9.58 -4.70 -5.81
C PRO A 62 -8.68 -5.93 -6.03
N GLU A 63 -8.45 -6.34 -7.28
CA GLU A 63 -7.56 -7.45 -7.63
C GLU A 63 -6.12 -7.26 -7.14
N VAL A 64 -5.60 -6.03 -7.18
CA VAL A 64 -4.25 -5.69 -6.68
C VAL A 64 -4.24 -5.76 -5.16
N VAL A 65 -5.20 -5.09 -4.52
CA VAL A 65 -5.32 -5.01 -3.06
C VAL A 65 -5.48 -6.39 -2.42
N TYR A 66 -6.30 -7.28 -3.01
CA TYR A 66 -6.46 -8.64 -2.50
C TYR A 66 -5.25 -9.53 -2.76
N ALA A 67 -4.53 -9.33 -3.87
CA ALA A 67 -3.29 -10.05 -4.11
C ALA A 67 -2.22 -9.67 -3.06
N LEU A 68 -2.12 -8.39 -2.71
CA LEU A 68 -1.26 -7.91 -1.63
C LEU A 68 -1.68 -8.47 -0.27
N GLN A 69 -2.98 -8.47 0.02
CA GLN A 69 -3.49 -9.04 1.27
C GLN A 69 -3.11 -10.53 1.41
N ASN A 70 -3.11 -11.29 0.32
CA ASN A 70 -2.70 -12.69 0.33
C ASN A 70 -1.23 -12.89 0.70
N ILE A 71 -0.33 -11.98 0.31
CA ILE A 71 1.07 -11.99 0.75
C ILE A 71 1.13 -11.73 2.27
N ILE A 72 0.46 -10.67 2.72
CA ILE A 72 0.54 -10.21 4.13
C ILE A 72 -0.07 -11.21 5.12
N ARG A 73 -0.99 -12.07 4.70
CA ARG A 73 -1.51 -13.16 5.55
C ARG A 73 -0.44 -14.13 6.06
N ASN A 74 0.73 -14.20 5.42
CA ASN A 74 1.84 -15.04 5.89
C ASN A 74 2.73 -14.34 6.94
N PHE A 75 2.49 -13.05 7.19
CA PHE A 75 3.32 -12.19 8.04
C PHE A 75 2.44 -11.45 9.06
N SER A 76 1.94 -12.21 10.04
CA SER A 76 1.11 -11.68 11.12
C SER A 76 1.84 -10.57 11.87
N ASP A 77 1.28 -9.37 11.93
CA ASP A 77 1.87 -8.10 12.44
C ASP A 77 2.45 -7.12 11.40
N TRP A 78 2.49 -7.51 10.12
CA TRP A 78 2.86 -6.64 9.02
C TRP A 78 1.63 -6.02 8.34
N SER A 79 1.88 -4.93 7.63
CA SER A 79 0.91 -4.30 6.75
C SER A 79 1.54 -3.78 5.46
N VAL A 80 0.72 -3.61 4.43
CA VAL A 80 1.06 -2.79 3.26
C VAL A 80 0.24 -1.51 3.33
N VAL A 81 0.89 -0.38 3.17
CA VAL A 81 0.26 0.95 3.15
C VAL A 81 0.32 1.51 1.74
N PHE A 82 -0.83 1.72 1.14
CA PHE A 82 -0.94 2.52 -0.07
C PHE A 82 -1.09 3.99 0.31
N ALA A 83 -0.22 4.85 -0.20
CA ALA A 83 -0.36 6.29 -0.15
C ALA A 83 -0.72 6.80 -1.55
N VAL A 84 -1.87 7.43 -1.72
CA VAL A 84 -2.27 8.01 -3.01
C VAL A 84 -1.48 9.29 -3.23
N ASP A 85 -0.70 9.34 -4.31
CA ASP A 85 0.24 10.43 -4.62
C ASP A 85 0.22 10.76 -6.13
N VAL A 86 -0.98 10.85 -6.71
CA VAL A 86 -1.14 11.06 -8.17
C VAL A 86 -0.49 12.37 -8.60
N PRO A 87 0.43 12.37 -9.61
CA PRO A 87 1.12 13.57 -10.04
C PRO A 87 0.20 14.73 -10.40
N GLY A 88 0.52 15.92 -9.88
CA GLY A 88 -0.26 17.14 -10.05
C GLY A 88 -1.51 17.24 -9.15
N LYS A 89 -1.64 16.36 -8.14
CA LYS A 89 -2.71 16.39 -7.13
C LYS A 89 -2.21 16.65 -5.71
N GLU A 90 -0.92 16.85 -5.52
CA GLU A 90 -0.22 16.95 -4.23
C GLU A 90 -0.79 18.08 -3.34
N GLU A 91 -1.21 19.19 -3.94
CA GLU A 91 -1.81 20.33 -3.24
C GLU A 91 -3.35 20.35 -3.29
N VAL A 92 -3.96 19.43 -4.03
CA VAL A 92 -5.40 19.46 -4.36
C VAL A 92 -6.15 18.36 -3.62
N TRP A 93 -5.54 17.19 -3.51
CA TRP A 93 -6.12 16.02 -2.88
C TRP A 93 -5.65 15.92 -1.43
N PRO A 94 -6.53 15.62 -0.47
CA PRO A 94 -6.11 15.36 0.89
C PRO A 94 -5.28 14.07 0.95
N PRO A 95 -4.41 13.90 1.96
CA PRO A 95 -3.78 12.62 2.24
C PRO A 95 -4.84 11.52 2.38
N MET A 96 -4.65 10.44 1.63
CA MET A 96 -5.55 9.30 1.62
C MET A 96 -4.84 8.04 1.14
N GLY A 97 -5.42 6.89 1.46
CA GLY A 97 -4.75 5.63 1.21
C GLY A 97 -5.50 4.42 1.71
N LEU A 98 -4.81 3.28 1.69
CA LEU A 98 -5.27 2.02 2.26
C LEU A 98 -4.23 1.48 3.22
N ILE A 99 -4.68 0.81 4.27
CA ILE A 99 -3.84 -0.06 5.09
C ILE A 99 -4.35 -1.48 4.93
N ILE A 100 -3.50 -2.35 4.42
CA ILE A 100 -3.80 -3.75 4.11
C ILE A 100 -3.14 -4.60 5.18
N ARG A 101 -3.97 -5.24 6.02
CA ARG A 101 -3.55 -6.18 7.07
C ARG A 101 -4.05 -7.58 6.71
N GLU A 102 -3.52 -8.59 7.39
CA GLU A 102 -3.92 -10.00 7.17
C GLU A 102 -5.44 -10.23 7.25
N HIS A 103 -6.11 -9.53 8.17
CA HIS A 103 -7.51 -9.75 8.56
C HIS A 103 -8.45 -8.61 8.20
N GLU A 104 -7.92 -7.46 7.79
CA GLU A 104 -8.73 -6.29 7.46
C GLU A 104 -8.06 -5.43 6.39
N ILE A 105 -8.89 -4.67 5.68
CA ILE A 105 -8.47 -3.54 4.86
C ILE A 105 -9.07 -2.29 5.50
N ILE A 106 -8.23 -1.32 5.80
CA ILE A 106 -8.64 -0.01 6.33
C ILE A 106 -8.68 0.95 5.14
N ASP A 107 -9.87 1.45 4.86
CA ASP A 107 -10.17 2.26 3.70
C ASP A 107 -10.22 3.75 4.08
N GLY A 108 -9.11 4.44 3.81
CA GLY A 108 -8.98 5.88 3.99
C GLY A 108 -9.19 6.68 2.71
N LEU A 109 -9.69 6.08 1.63
CA LEU A 109 -9.81 6.77 0.34
C LEU A 109 -10.96 7.77 0.33
N GLN A 110 -10.67 8.99 -0.12
CA GLN A 110 -11.65 10.06 -0.29
C GLN A 110 -12.10 10.17 -1.74
N ARG A 111 -12.96 9.22 -2.14
CA ARG A 111 -13.39 8.99 -3.53
C ARG A 111 -14.04 10.20 -4.21
N GLN A 112 -14.60 11.14 -3.46
CA GLN A 112 -15.15 12.37 -4.02
C GLN A 112 -14.13 13.22 -4.80
N TYR A 113 -12.82 13.00 -4.56
CA TYR A 113 -11.74 13.66 -5.29
C TYR A 113 -11.31 12.92 -6.56
N PHE A 114 -11.68 11.65 -6.71
CA PHE A 114 -11.29 10.82 -7.85
C PHE A 114 -12.12 11.14 -9.11
N PRO A 115 -11.60 10.83 -10.31
CA PRO A 115 -12.41 10.77 -11.52
C PRO A 115 -13.59 9.80 -11.36
N PRO A 116 -14.74 10.05 -12.02
CA PRO A 116 -15.99 9.29 -11.82
C PRO A 116 -15.84 7.76 -11.86
N GLU A 117 -15.01 7.25 -12.77
CA GLU A 117 -14.75 5.83 -12.98
C GLU A 117 -14.08 5.12 -11.78
N TYR A 118 -13.41 5.87 -10.91
CA TYR A 118 -12.76 5.33 -9.71
C TYR A 118 -13.57 5.56 -8.43
N GLN A 119 -14.65 6.36 -8.48
CA GLN A 119 -15.41 6.72 -7.28
C GLN A 119 -16.19 5.54 -6.68
N SER A 120 -16.46 4.50 -7.46
CA SER A 120 -17.18 3.31 -7.01
C SER A 120 -16.27 2.18 -6.52
N ILE A 121 -14.94 2.34 -6.51
CA ILE A 121 -14.03 1.31 -6.03
C ILE A 121 -14.35 0.99 -4.57
N GLN A 122 -14.50 -0.29 -4.23
CA GLN A 122 -14.74 -0.75 -2.87
C GLN A 122 -14.01 -2.07 -2.64
N TYR A 123 -13.69 -2.35 -1.38
CA TYR A 123 -13.04 -3.58 -0.96
C TYR A 123 -13.98 -4.31 0.01
N GLU A 124 -14.30 -5.55 -0.32
CA GLU A 124 -15.18 -6.39 0.48
C GLU A 124 -14.57 -6.63 1.86
N GLY A 125 -15.39 -6.43 2.90
CA GLY A 125 -14.96 -6.56 4.29
C GLY A 125 -14.04 -5.44 4.79
N SER A 126 -13.79 -4.38 4.00
CA SER A 126 -13.06 -3.23 4.51
C SER A 126 -13.87 -2.45 5.55
N ARG A 127 -13.15 -1.75 6.43
CA ARG A 127 -13.74 -0.74 7.31
C ARG A 127 -13.21 0.64 6.94
N VAL A 128 -13.97 1.67 7.33
CA VAL A 128 -13.55 3.06 7.16
C VAL A 128 -12.34 3.35 8.06
N GLY A 129 -11.35 4.05 7.50
CA GLY A 129 -10.19 4.53 8.23
C GLY A 129 -10.51 5.69 9.18
N THR A 130 -9.71 5.81 10.23
CA THR A 130 -9.83 6.86 11.24
C THR A 130 -8.49 7.55 11.46
N ASP A 131 -8.46 8.70 12.11
CA ASP A 131 -7.22 9.44 12.43
C ASP A 131 -6.24 8.67 13.35
N LYS A 132 -6.60 7.46 13.78
CA LYS A 132 -5.81 6.61 14.69
C LYS A 132 -5.16 5.41 14.01
N ASP A 133 -5.43 5.21 12.72
CA ASP A 133 -4.92 4.11 11.91
C ASP A 133 -3.61 4.47 11.20
#